data_AF-A0A0K9NNP7-F1
#
_entry.id   AF-A0A0K9NNP7-F1
#
_cell.length_a   1.000
_cell.length_b   1.000
_cell.length_c   1.000
_cell.angle_alpha   90.00
_cell.angle_beta   90.00
_cell.angle_gamma   90.00
#
_symmetry.space_group_name_H-M   'P 1'
#
loop_
_entity.id
_entity.type
_entity.pdbx_description
1 polymer ?
#
loop_
_entity_poly.entity_id
_entity_poly.type
_entity_poly.pdbx_seq_one_letter_code
_entity_poly.pdbx_strand_id
1 'polypeptide(L)'
;LKYNRYTHHQFNARESDWGFISFMPLCDLYDPTRGYLVNDTCIVEAEVTVRRVVDYWTYDSRKETGFVGLKNQGATCYMNSLLQTLYHIPYFRKAVYHMPTTENDMPSGSIPLALQAWWSLLCFHQAISFRSM
;
A
#
# COMPACT_ATOMS: atom_id res chain seq x y z
N LEU A 1 -18.58 -25.90 20.78
CA LEU A 1 -18.05 -24.62 21.31
C LEU A 1 -16.71 -24.39 20.64
N LYS A 2 -16.48 -23.22 20.02
CA LYS A 2 -15.21 -22.89 19.36
C LYS A 2 -14.53 -21.78 20.15
N TYR A 3 -13.25 -21.96 20.49
CA TYR A 3 -12.41 -20.90 21.05
C TYR A 3 -11.61 -20.28 19.90
N ASN A 4 -11.82 -18.99 19.63
CA ASN A 4 -11.28 -18.32 18.45
C ASN A 4 -10.35 -17.18 18.84
N ARG A 5 -9.24 -17.03 18.10
CA ARG A 5 -8.32 -15.89 18.18
C ARG A 5 -7.98 -15.45 16.76
N TYR A 6 -7.85 -14.14 16.56
CA TYR A 6 -7.57 -13.55 15.26
C TYR A 6 -6.23 -12.82 15.30
N THR A 7 -5.46 -12.95 14.22
CA THR A 7 -4.20 -12.23 14.05
C THR A 7 -3.98 -11.87 12.60
N HIS A 8 -3.23 -10.81 12.36
CA HIS A 8 -2.75 -10.42 11.04
C HIS A 8 -1.23 -10.29 11.11
N HIS A 9 -0.53 -10.82 10.11
CA HIS A 9 0.93 -10.76 10.03
C HIS A 9 1.38 -10.55 8.59
N GLN A 10 2.46 -9.78 8.42
CA GLN A 10 3.14 -9.66 7.14
C GLN A 10 4.35 -10.59 7.12
N PHE A 11 4.16 -11.77 6.53
CA PHE A 11 5.23 -12.74 6.38
C PHE A 11 6.36 -12.20 5.52
N ASN A 12 7.59 -12.43 5.97
CA ASN A 12 8.81 -12.18 5.22
C ASN A 12 9.85 -13.25 5.56
N ALA A 13 10.99 -13.26 4.87
CA ALA A 13 12.01 -14.29 5.06
C ALA A 13 12.61 -14.32 6.49
N ARG A 14 12.50 -13.25 7.27
CA ARG A 14 12.96 -13.18 8.67
C ARG A 14 11.85 -13.51 9.67
N GLU A 15 10.59 -13.29 9.30
CA GLU A 15 9.40 -13.53 10.12
C GLU A 15 8.47 -14.49 9.38
N SER A 16 8.94 -15.74 9.24
CA SER A 16 8.25 -16.78 8.49
C SER A 16 7.16 -17.50 9.29
N ASP A 17 7.15 -17.33 10.61
CA ASP A 17 6.15 -17.88 11.51
C ASP A 17 5.44 -16.76 12.30
N TRP A 18 4.22 -17.07 12.75
CA TRP A 18 3.43 -16.18 13.57
C TRP A 18 2.36 -16.95 14.33
N GLY A 19 1.93 -16.45 15.48
CA GLY A 19 0.91 -17.10 16.28
C GLY A 19 0.72 -16.46 17.65
N PHE A 20 0.28 -17.27 18.61
CA PHE A 20 0.05 -16.82 19.99
C PHE A 20 0.97 -17.60 20.93
N ILE A 21 1.76 -16.89 21.73
CA ILE A 21 2.57 -17.50 22.80
C ILE A 21 1.67 -18.20 23.84
N SER A 22 0.48 -17.64 24.06
CA SER A 22 -0.59 -18.25 24.86
C SER A 22 -1.89 -18.17 24.08
N PHE A 23 -2.33 -19.33 23.57
CA PHE A 23 -3.57 -19.45 22.82
C PHE A 23 -4.76 -19.65 23.77
N MET A 24 -4.70 -20.69 24.62
CA MET A 24 -5.74 -21.06 25.59
C MET A 24 -5.08 -21.48 26.92
N PRO A 25 -5.63 -21.08 28.07
CA PRO A 25 -5.18 -21.59 29.37
C PRO A 25 -5.33 -23.12 29.45
N LEU A 26 -4.37 -23.82 30.04
CA LEU A 26 -4.46 -25.27 30.18
C LEU A 26 -5.64 -25.71 31.06
N CYS A 27 -5.97 -24.94 32.11
CA CYS A 27 -7.14 -25.20 32.93
C CYS A 27 -8.44 -25.24 32.12
N ASP A 28 -8.52 -24.42 31.08
CA ASP A 28 -9.68 -24.33 30.20
C ASP A 28 -9.73 -25.47 29.19
N LEU A 29 -8.57 -25.91 28.68
CA LEU A 29 -8.45 -27.04 27.75
C LEU A 29 -8.82 -28.37 28.41
N TYR A 30 -8.39 -28.56 29.66
CA TYR A 30 -8.62 -29.79 30.42
C TYR A 30 -9.96 -29.85 31.14
N ASP A 31 -10.75 -28.77 31.15
CA ASP A 31 -12.09 -28.75 31.76
C ASP A 31 -13.05 -29.66 30.96
N PRO A 32 -13.49 -30.81 31.53
CA PRO A 32 -14.37 -31.74 30.84
C PRO A 32 -15.73 -31.14 30.48
N THR A 33 -16.15 -30.08 31.19
CA THR A 33 -17.44 -29.41 30.94
C THR A 33 -17.42 -28.56 29.67
N ARG A 34 -16.22 -28.19 29.17
CA ARG A 34 -16.05 -27.35 27.98
C ARG A 34 -15.97 -28.14 26.68
N GLY A 35 -15.57 -29.41 26.78
CA GLY A 35 -15.54 -30.35 25.64
C GLY A 35 -14.45 -30.06 24.61
N TYR A 36 -13.38 -29.36 24.97
CA TYR A 36 -12.24 -29.09 24.07
C TYR A 36 -11.30 -30.30 23.89
N LEU A 37 -11.26 -31.18 24.88
CA LEU A 37 -10.44 -32.40 24.88
C LEU A 37 -11.35 -33.62 25.08
N VAL A 38 -11.30 -34.56 24.14
CA VAL A 38 -12.05 -35.82 24.21
C VAL A 38 -11.12 -36.95 23.80
N ASN A 39 -10.98 -37.99 24.64
CA ASN A 39 -10.04 -39.10 24.40
C ASN A 39 -8.62 -38.61 24.08
N ASP A 40 -8.12 -37.66 24.88
CA ASP A 40 -6.80 -37.03 24.71
C ASP A 40 -6.58 -36.39 23.32
N THR A 41 -7.67 -36.06 22.63
CA THR A 41 -7.66 -35.48 21.30
C THR A 41 -8.35 -34.12 21.31
N CYS A 42 -7.71 -33.11 20.75
CA CYS A 42 -8.29 -31.80 20.49
C CYS A 42 -8.19 -31.47 19.00
N ILE A 43 -9.12 -30.67 18.49
CA ILE A 43 -9.15 -30.25 17.08
C ILE A 43 -8.79 -28.77 17.03
N VAL A 44 -7.77 -28.44 16.23
CA VAL A 44 -7.34 -27.06 15.96
C VAL A 44 -7.68 -26.73 14.51
N GLU A 45 -8.39 -25.62 14.31
CA GLU A 45 -8.81 -25.12 13.00
C GLU A 45 -8.16 -23.75 12.75
N ALA A 46 -7.63 -23.52 11.54
CA ALA A 46 -7.03 -22.26 11.15
C ALA A 46 -7.65 -21.78 9.83
N GLU A 47 -8.32 -20.64 9.87
CA GLU A 47 -8.82 -19.95 8.69
C GLU A 47 -7.81 -18.89 8.25
N VAL A 48 -7.27 -19.03 7.05
CA VAL A 48 -6.21 -18.15 6.52
C VAL A 48 -6.72 -17.40 5.29
N THR A 49 -6.81 -16.08 5.39
CA THR A 49 -7.03 -15.20 4.24
C THR A 49 -5.73 -14.56 3.81
N VAL A 50 -5.21 -14.97 2.64
CA VAL A 50 -4.00 -14.38 2.07
C VAL A 50 -4.38 -13.15 1.24
N ARG A 51 -3.96 -11.97 1.69
CA ARG A 51 -3.92 -10.78 0.82
C ARG A 51 -2.62 -10.85 0.03
N ARG A 52 -2.71 -10.99 -1.29
CA ARG A 52 -1.55 -10.83 -2.17
C ARG A 52 -1.01 -9.42 -1.95
N VAL A 53 0.13 -9.32 -1.26
CA VAL A 53 0.95 -8.11 -1.32
C VAL A 53 1.49 -8.11 -2.73
N VAL A 54 0.93 -7.25 -3.57
CA VAL A 54 1.46 -7.03 -4.90
C VAL A 54 2.88 -6.52 -4.69
N ASP A 55 3.85 -7.20 -5.26
CA ASP A 55 5.22 -6.71 -5.21
C ASP A 55 5.23 -5.36 -5.92
N TYR A 56 5.29 -4.28 -5.14
CA TYR A 56 5.17 -2.91 -5.63
C TYR A 56 6.24 -2.58 -6.67
N TRP A 57 7.35 -3.33 -6.70
CA TRP A 57 8.41 -3.17 -7.69
C TRP A 57 8.07 -3.76 -9.05
N THR A 58 7.24 -4.80 -9.09
CA THR A 58 6.82 -5.50 -10.32
C THR A 58 5.36 -5.22 -10.70
N TYR A 59 4.62 -4.49 -9.87
CA TYR A 59 3.25 -4.08 -10.14
C TYR A 59 3.17 -2.99 -11.21
N ASP A 60 2.65 -3.35 -12.38
CA ASP A 60 2.28 -2.39 -13.42
C ASP A 60 0.92 -1.75 -13.10
N SER A 61 0.94 -0.69 -12.27
CA SER A 61 -0.27 0.07 -11.90
C SER A 61 -1.10 0.54 -13.10
N ARG A 62 -0.46 0.80 -14.25
CA ARG A 62 -1.15 1.26 -15.44
C ARG A 62 -1.95 0.14 -16.07
N LYS A 63 -1.35 -1.04 -16.24
CA LYS A 63 -2.04 -2.20 -16.80
C LYS A 63 -3.30 -2.55 -16.01
N GLU A 64 -3.21 -2.44 -14.69
CA GLU A 64 -4.25 -2.93 -13.78
C GLU A 64 -5.32 -1.87 -13.47
N THR A 65 -4.99 -0.57 -13.52
CA THR A 65 -5.92 0.51 -13.14
C THR A 65 -6.16 1.58 -14.21
N GLY A 66 -5.31 1.63 -15.25
CA GLY A 66 -5.26 2.73 -16.22
C GLY A 66 -4.45 3.95 -15.76
N PHE A 67 -3.99 3.98 -14.51
CA PHE A 67 -3.27 5.12 -13.91
C PHE A 67 -1.83 4.77 -13.51
N VAL A 68 -0.96 5.77 -13.46
CA VAL A 68 0.44 5.62 -13.06
C VAL A 68 0.66 6.19 -11.66
N GLY A 69 1.25 5.38 -10.78
CA GLY A 69 1.59 5.77 -9.41
C GLY A 69 2.86 6.63 -9.31
N LEU A 70 3.03 7.31 -8.17
CA LEU A 70 4.25 8.06 -7.82
C LEU A 70 5.12 7.24 -6.86
N LYS A 71 6.42 7.18 -7.14
CA LYS A 71 7.38 6.53 -6.24
C LYS A 71 7.56 7.41 -5.00
N ASN A 72 7.32 6.84 -3.81
CA ASN A 72 7.59 7.54 -2.57
C ASN A 72 9.08 7.47 -2.24
N GLN A 73 9.73 8.63 -2.12
CA GLN A 73 11.15 8.73 -1.74
C GLN A 73 11.31 8.98 -0.23
N GLY A 74 10.60 8.20 0.59
CA GLY A 74 10.63 8.32 2.05
C GLY A 74 9.46 9.14 2.61
N ALA A 75 9.72 10.37 3.06
CA ALA A 75 8.74 11.21 3.75
C ALA A 75 7.82 12.01 2.81
N THR A 76 7.75 11.66 1.52
CA THR A 76 7.03 12.45 0.50
C THR A 76 5.62 11.96 0.19
N CYS A 77 5.10 10.95 0.93
CA CYS A 77 3.80 10.34 0.64
C CYS A 77 2.64 11.34 0.64
N TYR A 78 2.63 12.28 1.58
CA TYR A 78 1.58 13.31 1.64
C TYR A 78 1.56 14.18 0.39
N MET A 79 2.74 14.54 -0.14
CA MET A 79 2.85 15.31 -1.38
C MET A 79 2.40 14.48 -2.58
N ASN A 80 2.76 13.19 -2.64
CA ASN A 80 2.32 12.31 -3.71
C ASN A 80 0.79 12.22 -3.79
N SER A 81 0.14 12.03 -2.64
CA SER A 81 -1.33 12.02 -2.57
C SER A 81 -1.92 13.35 -3.01
N LEU A 82 -1.39 14.49 -2.52
CA LEU A 82 -1.86 15.81 -2.90
C LEU A 82 -1.71 16.09 -4.40
N LEU A 83 -0.55 15.79 -4.98
CA LEU A 83 -0.27 16.00 -6.41
C LEU A 83 -1.17 15.14 -7.30
N GLN A 84 -1.40 13.89 -6.92
CA GLN A 84 -2.33 13.00 -7.62
C GLN A 84 -3.78 13.51 -7.52
N THR A 85 -4.21 14.00 -6.35
CA THR A 85 -5.53 14.62 -6.20
C THR A 85 -5.68 15.84 -7.10
N LEU A 86 -4.69 16.74 -7.10
CA LEU A 86 -4.70 17.97 -7.91
C LEU A 86 -4.70 17.67 -9.42
N TYR A 87 -3.93 16.68 -9.87
CA TYR A 87 -3.90 16.25 -11.28
C TYR A 87 -5.28 15.78 -11.78
N HIS A 88 -6.03 15.09 -10.93
CA HIS A 88 -7.33 14.54 -11.29
C HIS A 88 -8.47 15.57 -11.27
N ILE A 89 -8.21 16.82 -10.88
CA ILE A 89 -9.17 17.93 -11.01
C ILE A 89 -9.00 18.54 -12.41
N PRO A 90 -9.92 18.32 -13.38
CA PRO A 90 -9.69 18.67 -14.77
C PRO A 90 -9.49 20.17 -15.00
N TYR A 91 -10.22 21.01 -14.26
CA TYR A 91 -10.10 22.47 -14.34
C TYR A 91 -8.76 22.96 -13.83
N PHE A 92 -8.30 22.43 -12.70
CA PHE A 92 -7.00 22.79 -12.14
C PHE A 92 -5.89 22.37 -13.08
N ARG A 93 -5.92 21.13 -13.56
CA ARG A 93 -4.95 20.62 -14.55
C ARG A 93 -4.88 21.50 -15.80
N LYS A 94 -6.03 21.91 -16.36
CA LYS A 94 -6.07 22.84 -17.51
C LYS A 94 -5.47 24.19 -17.17
N ALA A 95 -5.78 24.75 -16.01
CA ALA A 95 -5.25 26.05 -15.59
C ALA A 95 -3.73 26.03 -15.47
N VAL A 96 -3.14 24.96 -14.92
CA VAL A 96 -1.68 24.82 -14.81
C VAL A 96 -1.01 24.72 -16.19
N TYR A 97 -1.58 23.98 -17.13
CA TYR A 97 -1.04 23.90 -18.50
C TYR A 97 -1.10 25.23 -19.27
N HIS A 98 -1.96 26.15 -18.86
CA HIS A 98 -2.06 27.49 -19.45
C HIS A 98 -1.29 28.56 -18.69
N MET A 99 -0.59 28.22 -17.60
CA MET A 99 0.27 29.20 -16.92
C MET A 99 1.42 29.62 -17.84
N PRO A 100 1.77 30.92 -17.87
CA PRO A 100 2.86 31.41 -18.69
C PRO A 100 4.19 30.89 -18.14
N THR A 101 4.81 30.00 -18.92
CA THR A 101 6.17 29.52 -18.70
C THR A 101 6.97 29.81 -19.95
N THR A 102 8.17 30.34 -19.81
CA THR A 102 9.05 30.69 -20.91
C THR A 102 10.10 29.60 -21.11
N GLU A 103 10.68 29.51 -22.32
CA GLU A 103 11.78 28.58 -22.61
C GLU A 103 13.04 28.84 -21.76
N ASN A 104 13.12 30.02 -21.14
CA ASN A 104 14.21 30.41 -20.23
C ASN A 104 14.00 29.94 -18.79
N ASP A 105 12.80 29.44 -18.45
CA ASP A 105 12.52 28.95 -17.11
C ASP A 105 13.16 27.57 -16.89
N MET A 106 13.82 27.38 -15.76
CA MET A 106 14.27 26.05 -15.33
C MET A 106 13.20 25.41 -14.44
N PRO A 107 12.90 24.10 -14.58
CA PRO A 107 11.94 23.39 -13.72
C PRO A 107 12.28 23.50 -12.22
N SER A 108 13.56 23.57 -11.86
CA SER A 108 14.01 23.71 -10.47
C SER A 108 13.69 25.09 -9.85
N GLY A 109 13.46 26.11 -10.68
CA GLY A 109 13.14 27.47 -10.24
C GLY A 109 11.70 27.91 -10.48
N SER A 110 10.90 27.11 -11.19
CA SER A 110 9.53 27.45 -11.60
C SER A 110 8.55 26.34 -11.24
N ILE A 111 7.74 26.60 -10.21
CA ILE A 111 6.68 25.66 -9.78
C ILE A 111 5.69 25.35 -10.91
N PRO A 112 5.21 26.34 -11.71
CA PRO A 112 4.35 26.06 -12.85
C PRO A 112 5.01 25.10 -13.85
N LEU A 113 6.28 25.36 -14.22
CA LEU A 113 7.00 24.53 -15.17
C LEU A 113 7.29 23.12 -14.61
N ALA A 114 7.64 23.01 -13.33
CA ALA A 114 7.79 21.74 -12.64
C ALA A 114 6.50 20.91 -12.70
N LEU A 115 5.34 21.52 -12.37
CA LEU A 115 4.05 20.84 -12.42
C LEU A 115 3.65 20.42 -13.84
N GLN A 116 3.90 21.27 -14.83
CA GLN A 116 3.64 20.96 -16.24
C GLN A 116 4.46 19.77 -16.73
N ALA A 117 5.77 19.75 -16.44
CA ALA A 117 6.67 18.64 -16.77
C ALA A 117 6.31 17.36 -15.99
N TRP A 118 5.91 17.47 -14.73
CA TRP A 118 5.48 16.33 -13.93
C TRP A 118 4.21 15.68 -14.48
N TRP A 119 3.20 16.49 -14.78
CA TRP A 119 1.92 15.98 -15.21
C TRP A 119 1.93 15.50 -16.66
N SER A 120 2.79 16.05 -17.51
CA SER A 120 3.02 15.45 -18.83
C SER A 120 3.58 14.04 -18.70
N LEU A 121 4.55 13.79 -17.80
CA LEU A 121 5.09 12.45 -17.57
C LEU A 121 4.04 11.47 -17.00
N LEU A 122 3.14 11.92 -16.12
CA LEU A 122 2.01 11.10 -15.65
C LEU A 122 1.07 10.71 -16.79
N CYS A 123 0.92 11.60 -17.78
CA CYS A 123 0.15 11.34 -18.99
C CYS A 123 0.91 10.45 -20.00
N PHE A 124 2.24 10.50 -20.04
CA PHE A 124 3.11 9.76 -20.98
C PHE A 124 3.68 8.44 -20.44
N HIS A 125 3.15 7.93 -19.33
CA HIS A 125 3.29 6.54 -18.89
C HIS A 125 4.62 6.15 -18.22
N GLN A 126 5.26 7.07 -17.50
CA GLN A 126 6.42 6.74 -16.66
C GLN A 126 6.13 6.96 -15.17
N ALA A 127 6.54 6.00 -14.33
CA ALA A 127 6.50 6.16 -12.88
C ALA A 127 7.54 7.20 -12.46
N ILE A 128 7.09 8.34 -11.94
CA ILE A 128 7.95 9.50 -11.65
C ILE A 128 8.41 9.46 -10.20
N SER A 129 9.61 9.99 -9.99
CA SER A 129 10.27 10.10 -8.70
C SER A 129 10.82 11.52 -8.56
N PHE A 130 10.74 12.12 -7.37
CA PHE A 130 11.18 13.52 -7.15
C PHE A 130 12.65 13.82 -7.45
N ARG A 131 13.52 12.81 -7.52
CA ARG A 131 14.94 12.98 -7.88
C ARG A 131 15.20 13.26 -9.36
N SER A 132 14.19 13.17 -10.22
CA SER A 132 14.35 13.34 -11.67
C SER A 132 14.23 14.79 -12.16
N MET A 133 14.16 15.77 -11.25
CA MET A 133 14.14 17.21 -11.56
C MET A 133 15.14 18.00 -10.74
#